data_AF-A0A522A116-F1
#
_entry.id   AF-A0A522A116-F1
#
_cell.length_a   1.000
_cell.length_b   1.000
_cell.length_c   1.000
_cell.angle_alpha   90.00
_cell.angle_beta   90.00
_cell.angle_gamma   90.00
#
_symmetry.space_group_name_H-M   'P 1'
#
loop_
_entity.id
_entity.type
_entity.pdbx_description
1 polymer ?
#
loop_
_entity_poly.entity_id
_entity_poly.type
_entity_poly.pdbx_seq_one_letter_code
_entity_poly.pdbx_strand_id
1 'polypeptide(L)'
;EEALACFNSVLEVSPEHAEALVKKGVALERLRKLDEALACYDRAIQADRSLTMAYLQKGGLCNRLERYEEALKCYEQALHTQEKSHAA
;
A
#
# COMPACT_ATOMS: atom_id res chain seq x y z
N GLU A 1 1.69 3.10 -18.71
CA GLU A 1 2.16 4.42 -18.20
C GLU A 1 1.00 5.37 -17.90
N GLU A 2 -0.08 5.36 -18.68
CA GLU A 2 -1.29 6.20 -18.46
C GLU A 2 -1.90 6.11 -17.04
N ALA A 3 -1.98 4.91 -16.45
CA ALA A 3 -2.52 4.74 -15.10
C ALA A 3 -1.72 5.52 -14.03
N LEU A 4 -0.39 5.61 -14.18
CA LEU A 4 0.44 6.37 -13.24
C LEU A 4 0.18 7.87 -13.35
N ALA A 5 -0.04 8.38 -14.56
CA ALA A 5 -0.37 9.79 -14.78
C ALA A 5 -1.69 10.15 -14.08
N CYS A 6 -2.72 9.32 -14.21
CA CYS A 6 -4.00 9.51 -13.53
C CYS A 6 -3.84 9.55 -12.00
N PHE A 7 -3.07 8.61 -11.41
CA PHE A 7 -2.84 8.63 -9.97
C PHE A 7 -1.97 9.82 -9.53
N ASN A 8 -1.02 10.27 -10.34
CA ASN A 8 -0.23 11.46 -10.03
C ASN A 8 -1.11 12.70 -9.95
N SER A 9 -2.02 12.92 -10.90
CA SER A 9 -2.95 14.05 -10.86
C SER A 9 -3.87 14.01 -9.64
N VAL A 10 -4.34 12.83 -9.22
CA VAL A 10 -5.10 12.69 -7.96
C VAL A 10 -4.25 13.08 -6.75
N LEU A 11 -2.98 12.66 -6.73
CA LEU A 11 -2.05 12.93 -5.63
C LEU A 11 -1.50 14.36 -5.62
N GLU A 12 -1.59 15.09 -6.73
CA GLU A 12 -1.31 16.53 -6.76
C GLU A 12 -2.39 17.32 -6.01
N VAL A 13 -3.65 16.91 -6.14
CA VAL A 13 -4.78 17.55 -5.44
C VAL A 13 -4.92 17.04 -4.01
N SER A 14 -4.67 15.75 -3.78
CA SER A 14 -4.77 15.10 -2.46
C SER A 14 -3.57 14.18 -2.22
N PRO A 15 -2.44 14.71 -1.72
CA PRO A 15 -1.18 13.96 -1.56
C PRO A 15 -1.26 12.77 -0.60
N GLU A 16 -2.26 12.77 0.27
CA GLU A 16 -2.52 11.76 1.30
C GLU A 16 -3.73 10.88 0.95
N HIS A 17 -4.17 10.85 -0.30
CA HIS A 17 -5.26 9.96 -0.72
C HIS A 17 -4.80 8.50 -0.71
N ALA A 18 -4.99 7.81 0.43
CA ALA A 18 -4.43 6.49 0.72
C ALA A 18 -4.79 5.43 -0.33
N GLU A 19 -6.04 5.40 -0.82
CA GLU A 19 -6.44 4.45 -1.87
C GLU A 19 -5.72 4.67 -3.21
N ALA A 20 -5.46 5.92 -3.59
CA ALA A 20 -4.76 6.24 -4.83
C ALA A 20 -3.28 5.90 -4.71
N LEU A 21 -2.68 6.09 -3.52
CA LEU A 21 -1.33 5.61 -3.21
C LEU A 21 -1.24 4.10 -3.35
N VAL A 22 -2.20 3.33 -2.83
CA VAL A 22 -2.25 1.87 -3.02
C VAL A 22 -2.38 1.50 -4.50
N LYS A 23 -3.33 2.10 -5.23
CA LYS A 23 -3.52 1.79 -6.66
C LYS A 23 -2.31 2.16 -7.51
N LYS A 24 -1.61 3.25 -7.17
CA LYS A 24 -0.32 3.63 -7.77
C LYS A 24 0.76 2.58 -7.47
N GLY A 25 0.85 2.11 -6.23
CA GLY A 25 1.76 1.02 -5.85
C GLY A 25 1.56 -0.24 -6.68
N VAL A 26 0.30 -0.68 -6.86
CA VAL A 26 -0.03 -1.86 -7.67
C VAL A 26 0.37 -1.67 -9.13
N ALA A 27 0.16 -0.47 -9.69
CA ALA A 27 0.59 -0.15 -11.04
C ALA A 27 2.14 -0.19 -11.18
N LEU A 28 2.86 0.31 -10.18
CA LEU A 28 4.34 0.26 -10.13
C LEU A 28 4.86 -1.17 -10.02
N GLU A 29 4.20 -2.05 -9.27
CA GLU A 29 4.56 -3.47 -9.19
C GLU A 29 4.46 -4.16 -10.57
N ARG A 30 3.39 -3.87 -11.32
CA ARG A 30 3.22 -4.39 -12.69
C ARG A 30 4.31 -3.90 -13.64
N LEU A 31 4.85 -2.72 -13.37
CA LEU A 31 5.98 -2.13 -14.09
C LEU A 31 7.35 -2.55 -13.52
N ARG A 32 7.38 -3.48 -12.56
CA ARG A 32 8.60 -3.98 -11.89
C ARG A 32 9.38 -2.90 -11.12
N LYS A 33 8.75 -1.76 -10.83
CA LYS A 33 9.30 -0.67 -10.00
C LYS A 33 8.99 -0.92 -8.53
N LEU A 34 9.63 -1.94 -7.97
CA LEU A 34 9.24 -2.51 -6.67
C LEU A 34 9.52 -1.56 -5.49
N ASP A 35 10.64 -0.82 -5.52
CA ASP A 35 10.97 0.14 -4.46
C ASP A 35 10.00 1.34 -4.44
N GLU A 36 9.64 1.85 -5.62
CA GLU A 36 8.64 2.92 -5.74
C GLU A 36 7.26 2.44 -5.27
N ALA A 37 6.92 1.17 -5.52
CA ALA A 37 5.68 0.57 -5.05
C ALA A 37 5.64 0.45 -3.52
N LEU A 38 6.72 -0.02 -2.89
CA LEU A 38 6.86 -0.07 -1.43
C LEU A 38 6.68 1.32 -0.81
N ALA A 39 7.34 2.34 -1.37
CA ALA A 39 7.20 3.71 -0.90
C ALA A 39 5.75 4.23 -1.01
N CYS A 40 5.01 3.84 -2.05
CA CYS A 40 3.59 4.18 -2.17
C CYS A 40 2.75 3.52 -1.07
N TYR A 41 3.01 2.24 -0.74
CA TYR A 41 2.29 1.56 0.33
C TYR A 41 2.62 2.13 1.70
N ASP A 42 3.89 2.47 1.96
CA ASP A 42 4.30 3.13 3.20
C ASP A 42 3.59 4.47 3.38
N ARG A 43 3.52 5.29 2.32
CA ARG A 43 2.76 6.54 2.35
C ARG A 43 1.27 6.31 2.55
N ALA A 44 0.69 5.28 1.94
CA ALA A 44 -0.72 4.96 2.12
C ALA A 44 -1.03 4.61 3.59
N ILE A 45 -0.17 3.82 4.23
CA ILE A 45 -0.27 3.46 5.66
C ILE A 45 -0.12 4.70 6.56
N GLN A 46 0.79 5.61 6.21
CA GLN A 46 0.98 6.86 6.96
C GLN A 46 -0.25 7.77 6.87
N ALA A 47 -0.86 7.86 5.69
CA ALA A 47 -2.06 8.65 5.45
C ALA A 47 -3.30 8.03 6.11
N ASP A 48 -3.47 6.72 6.02
CA ASP A 48 -4.55 5.99 6.66
C ASP A 48 -4.04 4.67 7.28
N ARG A 49 -3.83 4.71 8.60
CA ARG A 49 -3.39 3.54 9.37
C ARG A 49 -4.48 2.47 9.51
N SER A 50 -5.73 2.78 9.18
CA SER A 50 -6.85 1.85 9.19
C SER A 50 -7.04 1.14 7.83
N LEU A 51 -6.30 1.54 6.81
CA LEU A 51 -6.40 0.97 5.48
C LEU A 51 -5.71 -0.41 5.41
N THR A 52 -6.44 -1.46 5.78
CA THR A 52 -6.00 -2.86 5.73
C THR A 52 -5.39 -3.25 4.38
N MET A 53 -5.95 -2.72 3.28
CA MET A 53 -5.47 -2.98 1.92
C MET A 53 -4.00 -2.58 1.73
N ALA A 54 -3.56 -1.47 2.33
CA ALA A 54 -2.18 -1.01 2.18
C ALA A 54 -1.18 -1.96 2.83
N TYR A 55 -1.51 -2.50 4.01
CA TYR A 55 -0.71 -3.53 4.68
C TYR A 55 -0.68 -4.85 3.91
N LEU A 56 -1.81 -5.29 3.36
CA LEU A 56 -1.87 -6.52 2.56
C LEU A 56 -1.00 -6.43 1.29
N GLN A 57 -1.07 -5.31 0.57
CA GLN A 57 -0.28 -5.10 -0.65
C GLN A 57 1.21 -5.01 -0.32
N LYS A 58 1.59 -4.25 0.72
CA LYS A 58 2.98 -4.19 1.19
C LYS A 58 3.50 -5.57 1.59
N GLY A 59 2.72 -6.33 2.37
CA GLY A 59 3.09 -7.67 2.81
C GLY A 59 3.28 -8.64 1.64
N GLY A 60 2.37 -8.60 0.65
CA GLY A 60 2.47 -9.38 -0.58
C GLY A 60 3.73 -9.07 -1.39
N LEU A 61 4.08 -7.79 -1.51
CA LEU A 61 5.30 -7.37 -2.20
C LEU A 61 6.55 -7.79 -1.44
N CYS A 62 6.59 -7.61 -0.10
CA CYS A 62 7.71 -8.08 0.73
C CYS A 62 7.92 -9.60 0.62
N ASN A 63 6.84 -10.39 0.58
CA ASN A 63 6.92 -11.84 0.40
C ASN A 63 7.55 -12.21 -0.95
N ARG A 64 7.14 -11.53 -2.04
CA ARG A 64 7.74 -11.70 -3.37
C ARG A 64 9.21 -11.29 -3.45
N LEU A 65 9.66 -10.42 -2.54
CA LEU A 65 11.04 -10.00 -2.37
C LEU A 65 11.81 -10.86 -1.36
N GLU A 66 11.23 -11.97 -0.89
CA GLU A 66 11.80 -12.88 0.11
C GLU A 66 12.07 -12.21 1.47
N ARG A 67 11.44 -11.05 1.74
CA ARG A 67 11.50 -10.30 3.01
C ARG A 67 10.40 -10.78 3.94
N TYR A 68 10.51 -12.04 4.35
CA TYR A 68 9.43 -12.74 5.07
C TYR A 68 9.07 -12.13 6.42
N GLU A 69 10.05 -11.64 7.19
CA GLU A 69 9.80 -11.00 8.49
C GLU A 69 8.96 -9.72 8.34
N GLU A 70 9.24 -8.94 7.31
CA GLU A 70 8.49 -7.71 7.04
C GLU A 70 7.11 -8.00 6.47
N ALA A 71 6.98 -9.04 5.65
CA ALA A 71 5.70 -9.51 5.17
C ALA A 71 4.79 -9.95 6.34
N LEU A 72 5.34 -10.74 7.27
CA LEU A 72 4.62 -11.20 8.47
C LEU A 72 4.11 -10.02 9.29
N LYS A 73 4.99 -9.06 9.62
CA LYS A 73 4.60 -7.84 10.35
C LYS A 73 3.47 -7.09 9.65
N CYS A 74 3.50 -6.99 8.31
CA CYS A 74 2.43 -6.34 7.57
C CYS A 74 1.10 -7.11 7.69
N TYR A 75 1.12 -8.43 7.58
CA TYR A 75 -0.10 -9.25 7.72
C TYR A 75 -0.67 -9.21 9.14
N GLU A 76 0.17 -9.21 10.17
CA GLU A 76 -0.27 -9.03 11.56
C GLU A 76 -0.96 -7.67 11.75
N GLN A 77 -0.41 -6.59 11.20
CA GLN A 77 -1.05 -5.27 11.25
C GLN A 77 -2.37 -5.23 10.47
N ALA A 78 -2.45 -5.92 9.33
CA ALA A 78 -3.69 -6.03 8.55
C ALA A 78 -4.81 -6.70 9.35
N LEU A 79 -4.51 -7.80 10.04
CA LEU A 79 -5.45 -8.51 10.90
C LEU A 79 -5.90 -7.64 12.08
N HIS A 80 -4.95 -7.03 12.80
CA HIS A 80 -5.26 -6.14 13.93
C HIS A 80 -6.16 -4.96 13.54
N THR A 81 -5.95 -4.43 12.32
CA THR A 81 -6.74 -3.32 11.80
C THR A 81 -8.15 -3.77 11.42
N GLN A 82 -8.29 -4.96 10.81
CA GLN A 82 -9.58 -5.55 10.48
C GLN A 82 -10.41 -5.86 11.73
N GLU A 83 -9.79 -6.41 12.78
CA GLU A 83 -10.46 -6.70 14.06
C GLU A 83 -11.03 -5.43 14.70
N LYS A 84 -10.26 -4.33 14.70
CA LYS A 84 -10.73 -3.03 15.19
C LYS A 84 -11.90 -2.48 14.39
N SER A 85 -11.91 -2.69 13.07
CA SER A 85 -13.01 -2.24 12.21
C SER A 85 -14.30 -3.05 12.43
N HIS A 86 -14.22 -4.31 12.85
CA HIS A 86 -15.38 -5.15 13.14
C HIS A 86 -15.93 -4.97 14.57
N ALA A 87 -15.12 -4.44 15.48
CA ALA A 87 -15.48 -4.23 16.89
C ALA A 87 -16.08 -2.84 17.19
N ALA A 88 -16.26 -1.97 16.19
CA ALA A 88 -16.85 -0.64 16.29
C ALA A 88 -18.25 -0.60 15.67
#